data_AF-A0A8E0WT36-F1
#
_entry.id   AF-A0A8E0WT36-F1
#
_cell.length_a   1.000
_cell.length_b   1.000
_cell.length_c   1.000
_cell.angle_alpha   90.00
_cell.angle_beta   90.00
_cell.angle_gamma   90.00
#
_symmetry.space_group_name_H-M   'P 1'
#
loop_
_entity.id
_entity.type
_entity.pdbx_description
1 polymer ?
#
loop_
_entity_poly.entity_id
_entity_poly.type
_entity_poly.pdbx_seq_one_letter_code
_entity_poly.pdbx_strand_id
1 'polypeptide(L)'
;MDESWIDVELIEQLAAQKLEAAAEALAAEQKLAFVTPVLATHVPYDTECQLHEYHPPLRELSGDEQERVDSLSDEGDALIRELETELEDGTPEAEAASARLADIERELDTIEASRTMVDDAIKDQLGTFIYLAPDGSPRVHSRMFSERAIRQAGEDAEPEAPSGKVAASRLSATLVDELATQRRQILAAHVASDAGFALDLTIFLMAHRTVFASSYVRDHATLQAAAASFPIVSFRDEGSAASNVLTEQRQALDVSWAGGNTLSSRFDAFRQLDEQARADWLAHVMAQTLEPTLNVDDGGRRNGFHDHLGRLLDIDVAQWWRPDAQNFFGRVKKDVMLEALDEIGGPVLRGRYKDAKKGDLANACAALCSGQGIVEAEVREKALSWLPDEMRFGAIEKPESFRSYSAFLSDEDDSDGGAGEIAPDGDAGDFEQAA
;
A
#
# COMPACT_ATOMS: atom_id res chain seq x y z
N MET A 1 -17.54 28.12 -25.91
CA MET A 1 -18.73 27.29 -26.19
C MET A 1 -18.19 25.89 -26.33
N ASP A 2 -18.00 25.20 -25.21
CA ASP A 2 -17.45 23.84 -25.21
C ASP A 2 -18.62 22.90 -24.99
N GLU A 3 -19.33 22.63 -26.07
CA GLU A 3 -20.32 21.55 -26.13
C GLU A 3 -19.59 20.21 -26.21
N SER A 4 -19.20 19.69 -25.04
CA SER A 4 -18.85 18.29 -24.87
C SER A 4 -20.13 17.45 -24.95
N TRP A 5 -20.62 17.20 -26.16
CA TRP A 5 -21.61 16.16 -26.45
C TRP A 5 -20.95 14.79 -26.34
N ILE A 6 -20.58 14.41 -25.12
CA ILE A 6 -20.26 13.04 -24.78
C ILE A 6 -21.37 12.59 -23.85
N ASP A 7 -22.30 11.85 -24.40
CA ASP A 7 -23.31 11.15 -23.64
C ASP A 7 -22.61 10.01 -22.88
N VAL A 8 -22.17 10.32 -21.65
CA VAL A 8 -21.42 9.40 -20.78
C VAL A 8 -22.22 8.12 -20.53
N GLU A 9 -23.54 8.26 -20.39
CA GLU A 9 -24.45 7.12 -20.20
C GLU A 9 -24.45 6.21 -21.43
N LEU A 10 -24.49 6.79 -22.64
CA LEU A 10 -24.37 6.03 -23.89
C LEU A 10 -22.99 5.35 -24.03
N ILE A 11 -21.90 6.00 -23.59
CA ILE A 11 -20.56 5.39 -23.60
C ILE A 11 -20.48 4.22 -22.64
N GLU A 12 -20.97 4.37 -21.42
CA GLU A 12 -20.99 3.29 -20.41
C GLU A 12 -21.83 2.11 -20.91
N GLN A 13 -22.98 2.36 -21.53
CA GLN A 13 -23.81 1.32 -22.14
C GLN A 13 -23.08 0.59 -23.28
N LEU A 14 -22.44 1.32 -24.19
CA LEU A 14 -21.69 0.72 -25.30
C LEU A 14 -20.45 -0.04 -24.83
N ALA A 15 -19.77 0.46 -23.78
CA ALA A 15 -18.62 -0.20 -23.19
C ALA A 15 -19.02 -1.48 -22.46
N ALA A 16 -20.13 -1.46 -21.71
CA ALA A 16 -20.71 -2.64 -21.08
C ALA A 16 -21.09 -3.70 -22.13
N GLN A 17 -21.80 -3.33 -23.20
CA GLN A 17 -22.17 -4.26 -24.28
C GLN A 17 -20.96 -4.89 -24.97
N LYS A 18 -19.89 -4.10 -25.21
CA LYS A 18 -18.65 -4.63 -25.81
C LYS A 18 -17.91 -5.56 -24.85
N LEU A 19 -17.90 -5.24 -23.57
CA LEU A 19 -17.24 -6.06 -22.56
C LEU A 19 -18.02 -7.36 -22.31
N GLU A 20 -19.36 -7.32 -22.33
CA GLU A 20 -20.25 -8.49 -22.31
C GLU A 20 -19.98 -9.40 -23.51
N ALA A 21 -19.93 -8.85 -24.73
CA ALA A 21 -19.63 -9.64 -25.93
C ALA A 21 -18.22 -10.27 -25.86
N ALA A 22 -17.24 -9.56 -25.30
CA ALA A 22 -15.90 -10.10 -25.07
C ALA A 22 -15.90 -11.20 -23.99
N ALA A 23 -16.71 -11.04 -22.94
CA ALA A 23 -16.89 -12.04 -21.91
C ALA A 23 -17.51 -13.33 -22.47
N GLU A 24 -18.56 -13.22 -23.28
CA GLU A 24 -19.21 -14.36 -23.95
C GLU A 24 -18.25 -15.09 -24.91
N ALA A 25 -17.46 -14.35 -25.68
CA ALA A 25 -16.46 -14.93 -26.56
C ALA A 25 -15.37 -15.69 -25.77
N LEU A 26 -14.89 -15.11 -24.67
CA LEU A 26 -13.89 -15.74 -23.80
C LEU A 26 -14.45 -17.00 -23.11
N ALA A 27 -15.70 -16.94 -22.64
CA ALA A 27 -16.38 -18.07 -22.03
C ALA A 27 -16.48 -19.24 -23.02
N ALA A 28 -16.85 -18.96 -24.28
CA ALA A 28 -16.96 -19.97 -25.33
C ALA A 28 -15.59 -20.54 -25.76
N GLU A 29 -14.56 -19.70 -25.88
CA GLU A 29 -13.20 -20.11 -26.27
C GLU A 29 -12.55 -21.00 -25.21
N GLN A 30 -12.66 -20.61 -23.93
CA GLN A 30 -12.04 -21.32 -22.81
C GLN A 30 -12.93 -22.40 -22.18
N LYS A 31 -14.17 -22.55 -22.69
CA LYS A 31 -15.22 -23.45 -22.16
C LYS A 31 -15.50 -23.22 -20.66
N LEU A 32 -15.56 -21.96 -20.25
CA LEU A 32 -15.86 -21.57 -18.87
C LEU A 32 -17.37 -21.49 -18.65
N ALA A 33 -17.80 -21.78 -17.43
CA ALA A 33 -19.19 -21.65 -16.97
C ALA A 33 -19.71 -20.21 -17.08
N PHE A 34 -18.87 -19.24 -16.72
CA PHE A 34 -19.18 -17.82 -16.77
C PHE A 34 -17.91 -16.98 -16.93
N VAL A 35 -18.06 -15.81 -17.53
CA VAL A 35 -17.05 -14.75 -17.48
C VAL A 35 -17.78 -13.49 -17.10
N THR A 36 -17.47 -12.93 -15.93
CA THR A 36 -18.20 -11.77 -15.39
C THR A 36 -17.54 -10.48 -15.88
N PRO A 37 -18.22 -9.65 -16.68
CA PRO A 37 -17.70 -8.36 -17.11
C PRO A 37 -17.75 -7.35 -15.98
N VAL A 38 -16.66 -6.64 -15.75
CA VAL A 38 -16.52 -5.59 -14.75
C VAL A 38 -16.08 -4.30 -15.45
N LEU A 39 -16.96 -3.31 -15.49
CA LEU A 39 -16.68 -2.01 -16.11
C LEU A 39 -15.84 -1.11 -15.18
N ALA A 40 -14.69 -1.62 -14.75
CA ALA A 40 -13.73 -0.93 -13.89
C ALA A 40 -12.29 -1.35 -14.24
N THR A 41 -11.32 -0.65 -13.67
CA THR A 41 -9.89 -0.91 -13.93
C THR A 41 -9.30 -2.07 -13.13
N HIS A 42 -10.08 -2.64 -12.22
CA HIS A 42 -9.78 -3.81 -11.40
C HIS A 42 -11.10 -4.46 -10.98
N VAL A 43 -11.04 -5.70 -10.47
CA VAL A 43 -12.20 -6.39 -9.92
C VAL A 43 -12.37 -5.97 -8.45
N PRO A 44 -13.54 -5.43 -8.06
CA PRO A 44 -13.81 -5.07 -6.67
C PRO A 44 -13.82 -6.30 -5.73
N TYR A 45 -13.26 -6.15 -4.53
CA TYR A 45 -13.14 -7.23 -3.55
C TYR A 45 -14.49 -7.83 -3.13
N ASP A 46 -15.53 -7.00 -3.02
CA ASP A 46 -16.90 -7.42 -2.69
C ASP A 46 -17.50 -8.37 -3.74
N THR A 47 -17.03 -8.28 -4.98
CA THR A 47 -17.44 -9.14 -6.10
C THR A 47 -16.65 -10.44 -6.08
N GLU A 48 -15.35 -10.38 -5.79
CA GLU A 48 -14.50 -11.58 -5.68
C GLU A 48 -14.89 -12.46 -4.49
N CYS A 49 -15.17 -11.88 -3.32
CA CYS A 49 -15.43 -12.63 -2.08
C CYS A 49 -16.77 -13.38 -2.08
N GLN A 50 -17.62 -13.16 -3.09
CA GLN A 50 -18.88 -13.88 -3.29
C GLN A 50 -18.69 -15.24 -3.98
N LEU A 51 -17.51 -15.48 -4.58
CA LEU A 51 -17.19 -16.71 -5.29
C LEU A 51 -16.09 -17.50 -4.58
N HIS A 52 -16.00 -18.79 -4.88
CA HIS A 52 -14.95 -19.66 -4.37
C HIS A 52 -13.76 -19.66 -5.33
N GLU A 53 -12.62 -19.12 -4.89
CA GLU A 53 -11.35 -19.16 -5.64
C GLU A 53 -10.93 -20.62 -5.88
N TYR A 54 -10.62 -20.95 -7.13
CA TYR A 54 -10.14 -22.26 -7.54
C TYR A 54 -8.65 -22.20 -7.82
N HIS A 55 -7.89 -23.01 -7.09
CA HIS A 55 -6.45 -23.19 -7.31
C HIS A 55 -6.23 -24.43 -8.18
N PRO A 56 -5.92 -24.27 -9.47
CA PRO A 56 -5.60 -25.41 -10.33
C PRO A 56 -4.36 -26.14 -9.80
N PRO A 57 -4.39 -27.48 -9.74
CA PRO A 57 -3.21 -28.25 -9.37
C PRO A 57 -2.13 -28.10 -10.44
N LEU A 58 -0.88 -27.97 -9.99
CA LEU A 58 0.27 -27.99 -10.88
C LEU A 58 0.62 -29.45 -11.20
N ARG A 59 0.73 -29.80 -12.48
CA ARG A 59 1.32 -31.08 -12.87
C ARG A 59 2.80 -31.12 -12.48
N GLU A 60 3.31 -32.33 -12.31
CA GLU A 60 4.74 -32.56 -12.19
C GLU A 60 5.46 -32.17 -13.49
N LEU A 61 6.71 -31.76 -13.35
CA LEU A 61 7.60 -31.51 -14.49
C LEU A 61 7.82 -32.83 -15.22
N SER A 62 7.73 -32.80 -16.55
CA SER A 62 8.16 -33.95 -17.35
C SER A 62 9.68 -34.10 -17.27
N GLY A 63 10.22 -35.28 -17.63
CA GLY A 63 11.67 -35.50 -17.62
C GLY A 63 12.44 -34.46 -18.44
N ASP A 64 11.94 -34.15 -19.64
CA ASP A 64 12.55 -33.16 -20.54
C ASP A 64 12.49 -31.73 -19.95
N GLU A 65 11.42 -31.40 -19.23
CA GLU A 65 11.27 -30.09 -18.58
C GLU A 65 12.12 -29.98 -17.32
N GLN A 66 12.24 -31.06 -16.55
CA GLN A 66 13.13 -31.09 -15.38
C GLN A 66 14.59 -30.91 -15.83
N GLU A 67 15.02 -31.64 -16.86
CA GLU A 67 16.36 -31.46 -17.45
C GLU A 67 16.57 -30.03 -17.97
N ARG A 68 15.52 -29.40 -18.54
CA ARG A 68 15.58 -28.02 -19.01
C ARG A 68 15.68 -27.02 -17.86
N VAL A 69 14.90 -27.20 -16.80
CA VAL A 69 14.94 -26.37 -15.59
C VAL A 69 16.30 -26.47 -14.91
N ASP A 70 16.84 -27.68 -14.77
CA ASP A 70 18.15 -27.92 -14.17
C ASP A 70 19.25 -27.22 -15.00
N SER A 71 19.22 -27.39 -16.32
CA SER A 71 20.17 -26.72 -17.23
C SER A 71 20.08 -25.19 -17.18
N LEU A 72 18.87 -24.64 -17.10
CA LEU A 72 18.66 -23.19 -17.04
C LEU A 72 19.08 -22.62 -15.68
N SER A 73 18.86 -23.37 -14.60
CA SER A 73 19.29 -23.00 -13.25
C SER A 73 20.82 -23.00 -13.13
N ASP A 74 21.48 -24.04 -13.64
CA ASP A 74 22.94 -24.12 -13.68
C ASP A 74 23.57 -22.98 -14.51
N GLU A 75 22.96 -22.63 -15.65
CA GLU A 75 23.37 -21.51 -16.49
C GLU A 75 23.18 -20.17 -15.76
N GLY A 76 22.05 -19.98 -15.09
CA GLY A 76 21.76 -18.77 -14.30
C GLY A 76 22.74 -18.58 -13.15
N ASP A 77 23.01 -19.63 -12.37
CA ASP A 77 23.97 -19.61 -11.26
C ASP A 77 25.40 -19.31 -11.73
N ALA A 78 25.77 -19.76 -12.94
CA ALA A 78 27.06 -19.44 -13.53
C ALA A 78 27.15 -17.96 -13.93
N LEU A 79 26.11 -17.42 -14.58
CA LEU A 79 26.05 -16.02 -14.99
C LEU A 79 26.01 -15.05 -13.80
N ILE A 80 25.30 -15.39 -12.73
CA ILE A 80 25.29 -14.59 -11.49
C ILE A 80 26.70 -14.53 -10.88
N ARG A 81 27.41 -15.67 -10.79
CA ARG A 81 28.79 -15.70 -10.31
C ARG A 81 29.73 -14.87 -11.18
N GLU A 82 29.57 -14.94 -12.50
CA GLU A 82 30.37 -14.17 -13.45
C GLU A 82 30.15 -12.66 -13.25
N LEU A 83 28.90 -12.22 -13.11
CA LEU A 83 28.53 -10.83 -12.82
C LEU A 83 29.06 -10.33 -11.47
N GLU A 84 29.09 -11.18 -10.44
CA GLU A 84 29.55 -10.78 -9.11
C GLU A 84 31.08 -10.73 -8.97
N THR A 85 31.82 -11.50 -9.77
CA THR A 85 33.26 -11.73 -9.53
C THR A 85 34.18 -11.43 -10.70
N GLU A 86 33.71 -11.55 -11.94
CA GLU A 86 34.56 -11.48 -13.13
C GLU A 86 34.20 -10.31 -14.06
N LEU A 87 32.91 -9.94 -14.16
CA LEU A 87 32.43 -8.87 -15.02
C LEU A 87 32.27 -7.56 -14.25
N GLU A 88 32.73 -6.47 -14.84
CA GLU A 88 32.57 -5.13 -14.28
C GLU A 88 31.24 -4.52 -14.76
N ASP A 89 30.50 -3.89 -13.84
CA ASP A 89 29.20 -3.26 -14.12
C ASP A 89 29.28 -2.24 -15.27
N GLY A 90 28.32 -2.30 -16.19
CA GLY A 90 28.22 -1.40 -17.35
C GLY A 90 29.13 -1.76 -18.53
N THR A 91 29.80 -2.92 -18.49
CA THR A 91 30.43 -3.51 -19.68
C THR A 91 29.38 -4.17 -20.58
N PRO A 92 29.58 -4.21 -21.92
CA PRO A 92 28.64 -4.86 -22.83
C PRO A 92 28.50 -6.37 -22.55
N GLU A 93 29.53 -7.00 -21.98
CA GLU A 93 29.50 -8.38 -21.51
C GLU A 93 28.59 -8.55 -20.27
N ALA A 94 28.64 -7.63 -19.29
CA ALA A 94 27.73 -7.64 -18.13
C ALA A 94 26.26 -7.36 -18.53
N GLU A 95 26.03 -6.46 -19.48
CA GLU A 95 24.69 -6.20 -20.02
C GLU A 95 24.14 -7.44 -20.76
N ALA A 96 24.98 -8.14 -21.53
CA ALA A 96 24.60 -9.38 -22.21
C ALA A 96 24.28 -10.52 -21.23
N ALA A 97 25.08 -10.69 -20.17
CA ALA A 97 24.82 -11.66 -19.11
C ALA A 97 23.50 -11.37 -18.37
N SER A 98 23.23 -10.10 -18.06
CA SER A 98 21.98 -9.66 -17.43
C SER A 98 20.76 -9.89 -18.33
N ALA A 99 20.89 -9.60 -19.63
CA ALA A 99 19.83 -9.89 -20.60
C ALA A 99 19.55 -11.40 -20.72
N ARG A 100 20.60 -12.22 -20.66
CA ARG A 100 20.46 -13.68 -20.68
C ARG A 100 19.76 -14.21 -19.42
N LEU A 101 20.06 -13.65 -18.25
CA LEU A 101 19.34 -13.99 -17.01
C LEU A 101 17.84 -13.68 -17.10
N ALA A 102 17.48 -12.51 -17.64
CA ALA A 102 16.07 -12.16 -17.85
C ALA A 102 15.36 -13.09 -18.87
N ASP A 103 16.09 -13.62 -19.84
CA ASP A 103 15.57 -14.63 -20.78
C ASP A 103 15.39 -16.00 -20.12
N ILE A 104 16.33 -16.41 -19.26
CA ILE A 104 16.26 -17.64 -18.48
C ILE A 104 15.04 -17.61 -17.55
N GLU A 105 14.86 -16.52 -16.81
CA GLU A 105 13.73 -16.33 -15.89
C GLU A 105 12.38 -16.44 -16.65
N ARG A 106 12.28 -15.79 -17.81
CA ARG A 106 11.07 -15.88 -18.66
C ARG A 106 10.79 -17.29 -19.17
N GLU A 107 11.84 -18.05 -19.50
CA GLU A 107 11.69 -19.43 -19.94
C GLU A 107 11.25 -20.35 -18.78
N LEU A 108 11.81 -20.16 -17.59
CA LEU A 108 11.39 -20.86 -16.37
C LEU A 108 9.93 -20.55 -16.02
N ASP A 109 9.52 -19.28 -16.07
CA ASP A 109 8.14 -18.85 -15.87
C ASP A 109 7.18 -19.49 -16.89
N THR A 110 7.62 -19.64 -18.14
CA THR A 110 6.83 -20.29 -19.19
C THR A 110 6.64 -21.77 -18.89
N ILE A 111 7.68 -22.46 -18.44
CA ILE A 111 7.62 -23.86 -18.01
C ILE A 111 6.68 -23.98 -16.80
N GLU A 112 6.80 -23.11 -15.81
CA GLU A 112 5.95 -23.12 -14.62
C GLU A 112 4.48 -22.84 -14.94
N ALA A 113 4.19 -21.84 -15.77
CA ALA A 113 2.84 -21.54 -16.22
C ALA A 113 2.19 -22.72 -16.97
N SER A 114 2.97 -23.45 -17.77
CA SER A 114 2.51 -24.64 -18.50
C SER A 114 2.12 -25.82 -17.59
N ARG A 115 2.47 -25.76 -16.30
CA ARG A 115 2.12 -26.80 -15.33
C ARG A 115 0.69 -26.66 -14.82
N THR A 116 0.07 -25.51 -15.03
CA THR A 116 -1.30 -25.26 -14.59
C THR A 116 -2.29 -26.05 -15.45
N MET A 117 -2.87 -27.11 -14.89
CA MET A 117 -3.84 -27.95 -15.60
C MET A 117 -5.23 -27.81 -14.98
N VAL A 118 -6.16 -27.29 -15.77
CA VAL A 118 -7.59 -27.31 -15.42
C VAL A 118 -8.23 -28.47 -16.17
N ASP A 119 -8.77 -29.44 -15.45
CA ASP A 119 -9.49 -30.57 -16.04
C ASP A 119 -10.73 -30.07 -16.80
N ASP A 120 -10.89 -30.54 -18.04
CA ASP A 120 -12.03 -30.19 -18.89
C ASP A 120 -13.38 -30.55 -18.23
N ALA A 121 -13.41 -31.52 -17.30
CA ALA A 121 -14.61 -31.92 -16.57
C ALA A 121 -15.11 -30.88 -15.54
N ILE A 122 -14.24 -29.97 -15.08
CA ILE A 122 -14.58 -28.92 -14.09
C ILE A 122 -14.62 -27.52 -14.71
N LYS A 123 -14.15 -27.34 -15.96
CA LYS A 123 -14.21 -26.04 -16.66
C LYS A 123 -15.65 -25.52 -16.80
N ASP A 124 -16.61 -26.42 -16.98
CA ASP A 124 -18.04 -26.10 -17.00
C ASP A 124 -18.60 -25.61 -15.65
N GLN A 125 -17.78 -25.58 -14.59
CA GLN A 125 -18.11 -25.03 -13.25
C GLN A 125 -17.24 -23.83 -12.88
N LEU A 126 -16.23 -23.52 -13.70
CA LEU A 126 -15.26 -22.46 -13.45
C LEU A 126 -15.58 -21.22 -14.27
N GLY A 127 -15.34 -20.06 -13.71
CA GLY A 127 -15.42 -18.79 -14.38
C GLY A 127 -14.30 -17.85 -13.98
N THR A 128 -14.25 -16.70 -14.64
CA THR A 128 -13.27 -15.64 -14.35
C THR A 128 -13.92 -14.27 -14.55
N PHE A 129 -13.17 -13.21 -14.30
CA PHE A 129 -13.60 -11.84 -14.57
C PHE A 129 -12.90 -11.30 -15.81
N ILE A 130 -13.58 -10.41 -16.53
CA ILE A 130 -12.97 -9.58 -17.56
C ILE A 130 -13.19 -8.12 -17.19
N TYR A 131 -12.12 -7.33 -17.17
CA TYR A 131 -12.13 -5.95 -16.72
C TYR A 131 -11.36 -5.07 -17.71
N LEU A 132 -11.42 -3.74 -17.54
CA LEU A 132 -10.75 -2.82 -18.46
C LEU A 132 -9.35 -2.48 -17.95
N ALA A 133 -8.35 -2.51 -18.81
CA ALA A 133 -7.07 -1.91 -18.52
C ALA A 133 -7.15 -0.37 -18.57
N PRO A 134 -6.15 0.35 -18.01
CA PRO A 134 -6.10 1.82 -18.10
C PRO A 134 -6.10 2.38 -19.53
N ASP A 135 -5.74 1.57 -20.53
CA ASP A 135 -5.77 1.91 -21.95
C ASP A 135 -7.11 1.57 -22.64
N GLY A 136 -8.10 1.07 -21.88
CA GLY A 136 -9.42 0.68 -22.37
C GLY A 136 -9.47 -0.71 -23.03
N SER A 137 -8.38 -1.48 -23.04
CA SER A 137 -8.37 -2.86 -23.55
C SER A 137 -8.94 -3.84 -22.51
N PRO A 138 -9.69 -4.88 -22.93
CA PRO A 138 -10.18 -5.90 -22.01
C PRO A 138 -9.03 -6.79 -21.51
N ARG A 139 -8.99 -7.05 -20.20
CA ARG A 139 -8.06 -7.96 -19.54
C ARG A 139 -8.81 -9.04 -18.77
N VAL A 140 -8.28 -10.25 -18.85
CA VAL A 140 -8.81 -11.41 -18.14
C VAL A 140 -8.15 -11.47 -16.77
N HIS A 141 -8.95 -11.74 -15.75
CA HIS A 141 -8.46 -11.94 -14.40
C HIS A 141 -7.66 -13.25 -14.31
N SER A 142 -6.51 -13.20 -13.63
CA SER A 142 -5.54 -14.30 -13.59
C SER A 142 -6.01 -15.52 -12.80
N ARG A 143 -6.98 -15.32 -11.91
CA ARG A 143 -7.56 -16.38 -11.06
C ARG A 143 -8.87 -16.89 -11.63
N MET A 144 -9.17 -18.15 -11.36
CA MET A 144 -10.45 -18.77 -11.67
C MET A 144 -11.29 -18.95 -10.42
N PHE A 145 -12.59 -18.91 -10.59
CA PHE A 145 -13.58 -18.92 -9.52
C PHE A 145 -14.70 -19.89 -9.83
N SER A 146 -15.46 -20.29 -8.82
CA SER A 146 -16.63 -21.16 -8.95
C SER A 146 -17.76 -20.63 -8.07
N GLU A 147 -19.01 -20.76 -8.53
CA GLU A 147 -20.19 -20.40 -7.74
C GLU A 147 -20.43 -21.35 -6.56
N ARG A 148 -19.83 -22.54 -6.61
CA ARG A 148 -19.90 -23.57 -5.57
C ARG A 148 -18.51 -24.15 -5.37
N ALA A 149 -18.14 -24.42 -4.12
CA ALA A 149 -16.87 -25.06 -3.82
C ALA A 149 -16.69 -26.36 -4.64
N ILE A 150 -15.73 -26.34 -5.57
CA ILE A 150 -15.36 -27.51 -6.37
C ILE A 150 -14.43 -28.37 -5.53
N ARG A 151 -14.91 -29.57 -5.16
CA ARG A 151 -14.08 -30.62 -4.57
C ARG A 151 -13.31 -31.31 -5.68
N GLN A 152 -11.99 -31.17 -5.73
CA GLN A 152 -11.18 -31.82 -6.77
C GLN A 152 -11.26 -33.34 -6.60
N ALA A 153 -11.44 -34.07 -7.71
CA ALA A 153 -11.38 -35.53 -7.75
C ALA A 153 -9.94 -35.98 -7.45
N GLY A 154 -9.68 -36.14 -6.16
CA GLY A 154 -8.36 -36.22 -5.55
C GLY A 154 -8.44 -36.00 -4.03
N GLU A 155 -9.53 -35.43 -3.51
CA GLU A 155 -9.83 -35.38 -2.07
C GLU A 155 -10.22 -36.73 -1.45
N ASP A 156 -10.40 -37.78 -2.26
CA ASP A 156 -10.46 -39.20 -1.84
C ASP A 156 -9.23 -40.02 -2.33
N ALA A 157 -8.22 -39.37 -2.91
CA ALA A 157 -6.90 -39.97 -3.04
C ALA A 157 -6.07 -39.47 -1.84
N GLU A 158 -5.54 -40.41 -1.05
CA GLU A 158 -4.47 -40.08 -0.11
C GLU A 158 -3.46 -39.16 -0.82
N PRO A 159 -3.02 -38.06 -0.21
CA PRO A 159 -1.82 -37.41 -0.71
C PRO A 159 -0.74 -38.49 -0.71
N GLU A 160 -0.17 -38.81 -1.87
CA GLU A 160 1.19 -39.35 -1.87
C GLU A 160 2.05 -38.22 -1.30
N ALA A 161 2.13 -38.26 0.03
CA ALA A 161 3.09 -37.51 0.79
C ALA A 161 4.47 -37.79 0.20
N PRO A 162 5.38 -36.81 0.14
CA PRO A 162 6.80 -37.14 0.20
C PRO A 162 6.93 -38.07 1.42
N SER A 163 7.35 -39.31 1.16
CA SER A 163 7.14 -40.48 2.03
C SER A 163 7.16 -40.14 3.53
N GLY A 164 5.96 -39.99 4.10
CA GLY A 164 5.78 -39.55 5.47
C GLY A 164 4.31 -39.63 5.82
N LYS A 165 3.86 -40.81 6.27
CA LYS A 165 2.49 -41.06 6.71
C LYS A 165 2.08 -40.06 7.80
N VAL A 166 1.34 -39.01 7.43
CA VAL A 166 0.61 -38.19 8.41
C VAL A 166 -0.76 -38.82 8.57
N ALA A 167 -1.04 -39.33 9.77
CA ALA A 167 -2.31 -39.97 10.08
C ALA A 167 -3.47 -39.00 9.81
N ALA A 168 -4.44 -39.40 8.99
CA ALA A 168 -5.71 -38.68 8.86
C ALA A 168 -6.29 -38.45 10.25
N SER A 169 -6.61 -37.19 10.57
CA SER A 169 -7.10 -36.81 11.89
C SER A 169 -8.41 -37.58 12.17
N ARG A 170 -8.49 -38.27 13.31
CA ARG A 170 -9.68 -39.04 13.72
C ARG A 170 -10.83 -38.15 14.23
N LEU A 171 -10.79 -36.84 14.00
CA LEU A 171 -11.66 -35.84 14.61
C LEU A 171 -12.65 -35.29 13.57
N SER A 172 -13.85 -34.88 14.01
CA SER A 172 -14.80 -34.17 13.14
C SER A 172 -14.33 -32.73 12.89
N ALA A 173 -14.73 -32.13 11.76
CA ALA A 173 -14.36 -30.76 11.39
C ALA A 173 -14.74 -29.74 12.48
N THR A 174 -15.97 -29.82 13.00
CA THR A 174 -16.42 -28.96 14.11
C THR A 174 -15.54 -29.09 15.35
N LEU A 175 -15.15 -30.31 15.71
CA LEU A 175 -14.27 -30.54 16.85
C LEU A 175 -12.86 -29.98 16.60
N VAL A 176 -12.36 -30.05 15.36
CA VAL A 176 -11.08 -29.43 14.98
C VAL A 176 -11.14 -27.91 15.19
N ASP A 177 -12.20 -27.24 14.75
CA ASP A 177 -12.35 -25.78 14.89
C ASP A 177 -12.53 -25.35 16.36
N GLU A 178 -13.30 -26.11 17.14
CA GLU A 178 -13.46 -25.90 18.58
C GLU A 178 -12.12 -26.03 19.31
N LEU A 179 -11.37 -27.11 19.04
CA LEU A 179 -10.06 -27.33 19.65
C LEU A 179 -9.02 -26.31 19.19
N ALA A 180 -9.05 -25.89 17.92
CA ALA A 180 -8.19 -24.83 17.42
C ALA A 180 -8.47 -23.50 18.15
N THR A 181 -9.75 -23.17 18.35
CA THR A 181 -10.17 -21.99 19.09
C THR A 181 -9.70 -22.05 20.53
N GLN A 182 -9.96 -23.16 21.24
CA GLN A 182 -9.54 -23.34 22.63
C GLN A 182 -8.01 -23.29 22.78
N ARG A 183 -7.27 -23.96 21.88
CA ARG A 183 -5.80 -23.91 21.85
C ARG A 183 -5.29 -22.49 21.64
N ARG A 184 -5.90 -21.72 20.73
CA ARG A 184 -5.55 -20.31 20.52
C ARG A 184 -5.82 -19.47 21.77
N GLN A 185 -6.93 -19.69 22.47
CA GLN A 185 -7.24 -18.95 23.70
C GLN A 185 -6.22 -19.23 24.81
N ILE A 186 -5.75 -20.47 24.94
CA ILE A 186 -4.69 -20.82 25.90
C ILE A 186 -3.41 -20.06 25.56
N LEU A 187 -2.99 -20.03 24.29
CA LEU A 187 -1.82 -19.26 23.85
C LEU A 187 -2.02 -17.75 24.11
N ALA A 188 -3.17 -17.20 23.72
CA ALA A 188 -3.49 -15.79 23.89
C ALA A 188 -3.43 -15.36 25.36
N ALA A 189 -3.92 -16.18 26.30
CA ALA A 189 -3.84 -15.89 27.72
C ALA A 189 -2.40 -15.77 28.24
N HIS A 190 -1.48 -16.61 27.74
CA HIS A 190 -0.06 -16.55 28.13
C HIS A 190 0.65 -15.36 27.50
N VAL A 191 0.39 -15.07 26.21
CA VAL A 191 0.94 -13.89 25.53
C VAL A 191 0.47 -12.61 26.22
N ALA A 192 -0.82 -12.52 26.57
CA ALA A 192 -1.37 -11.36 27.28
C ALA A 192 -0.81 -11.18 28.70
N SER A 193 -0.28 -12.24 29.31
CA SER A 193 0.30 -12.21 30.65
C SER A 193 1.79 -11.79 30.67
N ASP A 194 2.45 -11.76 29.51
CA ASP A 194 3.85 -11.38 29.35
C ASP A 194 4.00 -10.26 28.32
N ALA A 195 4.02 -9.02 28.82
CA ALA A 195 4.11 -7.82 27.98
C ALA A 195 5.43 -7.74 27.18
N GLY A 196 6.53 -8.27 27.72
CA GLY A 196 7.83 -8.29 27.03
C GLY A 196 7.79 -9.25 25.84
N PHE A 197 7.28 -10.46 26.06
CA PHE A 197 7.06 -11.42 24.97
C PHE A 197 6.09 -10.88 23.92
N ALA A 198 4.99 -10.25 24.35
CA ALA A 198 4.01 -9.66 23.44
C ALA A 198 4.59 -8.52 22.59
N LEU A 199 5.47 -7.69 23.17
CA LEU A 199 6.18 -6.64 22.45
C LEU A 199 7.15 -7.25 21.42
N ASP A 200 7.99 -8.21 21.83
CA ASP A 200 8.91 -8.90 20.92
C ASP A 200 8.16 -9.54 19.74
N LEU A 201 7.04 -10.22 20.01
CA LEU A 201 6.21 -10.87 18.99
C LEU A 201 5.56 -9.85 18.05
N THR A 202 5.06 -8.73 18.60
CA THR A 202 4.48 -7.62 17.83
C THR A 202 5.50 -7.05 16.85
N ILE A 203 6.69 -6.67 17.34
CA ILE A 203 7.73 -6.09 16.48
C ILE A 203 8.16 -7.11 15.42
N PHE A 204 8.40 -8.36 15.83
CA PHE A 204 8.79 -9.44 14.92
C PHE A 204 7.77 -9.64 13.78
N LEU A 205 6.48 -9.74 14.09
CA LEU A 205 5.46 -10.00 13.05
C LEU A 205 5.37 -8.84 12.05
N MET A 206 5.50 -7.60 12.51
CA MET A 206 5.52 -6.45 11.61
C MET A 206 6.81 -6.35 10.78
N ALA A 207 7.97 -6.60 11.40
CA ALA A 207 9.25 -6.66 10.71
C ALA A 207 9.29 -7.78 9.67
N HIS A 208 8.83 -8.98 10.04
CA HIS A 208 8.68 -10.13 9.15
C HIS A 208 7.88 -9.79 7.91
N ARG A 209 6.69 -9.19 8.09
CA ARG A 209 5.84 -8.78 6.98
C ARG A 209 6.48 -7.71 6.10
N THR A 210 7.29 -6.83 6.69
CA THR A 210 8.04 -5.80 5.95
C THR A 210 9.17 -6.41 5.12
N VAL A 211 9.96 -7.32 5.68
CA VAL A 211 11.07 -8.01 4.99
C VAL A 211 10.56 -8.89 3.85
N PHE A 212 9.46 -9.61 4.08
CA PHE A 212 8.88 -10.55 3.12
C PHE A 212 7.70 -9.96 2.34
N ALA A 213 7.61 -8.63 2.19
CA ALA A 213 6.47 -7.98 1.54
C ALA A 213 6.27 -8.42 0.06
N SER A 214 7.34 -8.82 -0.62
CA SER A 214 7.30 -9.36 -1.99
C SER A 214 7.09 -10.88 -2.05
N SER A 215 7.03 -11.56 -0.92
CA SER A 215 6.93 -13.02 -0.81
C SER A 215 5.62 -13.41 -0.13
N TYR A 216 4.98 -14.47 -0.59
CA TYR A 216 3.84 -15.03 0.14
C TYR A 216 4.32 -15.90 1.30
N VAL A 217 4.58 -15.27 2.46
CA VAL A 217 4.87 -15.98 3.70
C VAL A 217 3.66 -15.89 4.62
N ARG A 218 3.13 -17.06 5.02
CA ARG A 218 1.95 -17.12 5.87
C ARG A 218 2.32 -16.74 7.30
N ASP A 219 1.75 -15.63 7.76
CA ASP A 219 1.84 -15.20 9.15
C ASP A 219 0.58 -15.68 9.88
N HIS A 220 0.74 -16.38 11.01
CA HIS A 220 -0.39 -16.92 11.78
C HIS A 220 -1.06 -15.88 12.70
N ALA A 221 -1.10 -14.61 12.27
CA ALA A 221 -1.61 -13.48 13.04
C ALA A 221 -2.29 -12.45 12.13
N THR A 222 -3.22 -11.66 12.69
CA THR A 222 -3.96 -10.61 11.97
C THR A 222 -3.38 -9.20 12.16
N LEU A 223 -2.24 -9.08 12.84
CA LEU A 223 -1.58 -7.79 13.08
C LEU A 223 -1.16 -7.16 11.74
N GLN A 224 -1.52 -5.89 11.52
CA GLN A 224 -1.21 -5.15 10.31
C GLN A 224 -0.44 -3.87 10.63
N ALA A 225 0.61 -3.62 9.85
CA ALA A 225 1.38 -2.39 9.82
C ALA A 225 1.82 -2.12 8.37
N ALA A 226 0.83 -2.06 7.46
CA ALA A 226 1.08 -1.84 6.04
C ALA A 226 1.64 -0.43 5.82
N ALA A 227 2.53 -0.29 4.84
CA ALA A 227 3.02 1.00 4.43
C ALA A 227 1.84 1.86 3.92
N ALA A 228 1.83 3.14 4.30
CA ALA A 228 0.81 4.08 3.88
C ALA A 228 0.81 4.26 2.35
N SER A 229 -0.39 4.40 1.79
CA SER A 229 -0.53 4.70 0.35
C SER A 229 -0.21 6.17 0.10
N PHE A 230 0.61 6.43 -0.93
CA PHE A 230 0.91 7.79 -1.36
C PHE A 230 -0.11 8.27 -2.40
N PRO A 231 -0.65 9.51 -2.29
CA PRO A 231 -1.70 10.01 -3.18
C PRO A 231 -1.32 10.06 -4.67
N ILE A 232 -0.04 10.19 -5.00
CA ILE A 232 0.45 10.26 -6.37
C ILE A 232 1.43 9.12 -6.59
N VAL A 233 0.99 8.10 -7.33
CA VAL A 233 1.78 6.86 -7.57
C VAL A 233 3.12 7.15 -8.23
N SER A 234 3.16 8.13 -9.14
CA SER A 234 4.35 8.52 -9.90
C SER A 234 5.26 9.51 -9.18
N PHE A 235 4.82 10.10 -8.07
CA PHE A 235 5.64 11.01 -7.29
C PHE A 235 6.38 10.23 -6.21
N ARG A 236 7.69 10.39 -6.18
CA ARG A 236 8.57 9.91 -5.12
C ARG A 236 9.37 11.12 -4.65
N ASP A 237 9.49 11.29 -3.33
CA ASP A 237 10.34 12.31 -2.73
C ASP A 237 11.80 11.85 -2.77
N GLU A 238 12.36 11.68 -3.97
CA GLU A 238 13.71 11.15 -4.15
C GLU A 238 14.77 12.22 -3.92
N GLY A 239 15.75 11.89 -3.07
CA GLY A 239 16.91 12.75 -2.81
C GLY A 239 16.66 13.89 -1.82
N SER A 240 15.49 13.95 -1.18
CA SER A 240 15.24 14.89 -0.09
C SER A 240 16.05 14.53 1.16
N ALA A 241 16.25 15.51 2.05
CA ALA A 241 16.92 15.25 3.32
C ALA A 241 16.18 14.16 4.13
N ALA A 242 14.84 14.19 4.12
CA ALA A 242 14.02 13.21 4.82
C ALA A 242 14.12 11.81 4.20
N SER A 243 14.05 11.69 2.86
CA SER A 243 14.15 10.40 2.18
C SER A 243 15.51 9.74 2.38
N ASN A 244 16.58 10.55 2.41
CA ASN A 244 17.94 10.06 2.63
C ASN A 244 18.09 9.48 4.05
N VAL A 245 17.59 10.19 5.06
CA VAL A 245 17.60 9.71 6.45
C VAL A 245 16.79 8.42 6.60
N LEU A 246 15.60 8.35 6.01
CA LEU A 246 14.78 7.12 6.05
C LEU A 246 15.48 5.93 5.35
N THR A 247 16.19 6.20 4.25
CA THR A 247 16.97 5.17 3.54
C THR A 247 18.15 4.68 4.37
N GLU A 248 18.89 5.59 4.99
CA GLU A 248 20.01 5.26 5.89
C GLU A 248 19.52 4.43 7.09
N GLN A 249 18.42 4.85 7.74
CA GLN A 249 17.81 4.11 8.85
C GLN A 249 17.40 2.70 8.42
N ARG A 250 16.80 2.53 7.24
CA ARG A 250 16.44 1.22 6.70
C ARG A 250 17.67 0.35 6.45
N GLN A 251 18.75 0.92 5.91
CA GLN A 251 20.00 0.20 5.63
C GLN A 251 20.74 -0.23 6.91
N ALA A 252 20.54 0.50 8.01
CA ALA A 252 21.15 0.19 9.30
C ALA A 252 20.46 -0.95 10.06
N LEU A 253 19.30 -1.44 9.60
CA LEU A 253 18.54 -2.49 10.29
C LEU A 253 19.30 -3.83 10.30
N ASP A 254 19.35 -4.47 11.48
CA ASP A 254 19.85 -5.83 11.60
C ASP A 254 18.82 -6.83 11.03
N VAL A 255 19.17 -7.41 9.88
CA VAL A 255 18.35 -8.41 9.15
C VAL A 255 18.83 -9.85 9.39
N SER A 256 19.79 -10.09 10.30
CA SER A 256 20.38 -11.42 10.53
C SER A 256 19.36 -12.50 10.92
N TRP A 257 18.27 -12.10 11.56
CA TRP A 257 17.16 -12.98 11.97
C TRP A 257 16.33 -13.51 10.78
N ALA A 258 16.36 -12.84 9.61
CA ALA A 258 15.51 -13.17 8.48
C ALA A 258 15.90 -14.47 7.76
N GLY A 259 17.15 -14.93 7.91
CA GLY A 259 17.68 -16.12 7.24
C GLY A 259 17.15 -17.47 7.74
N GLY A 260 16.28 -17.49 8.77
CA GLY A 260 15.69 -18.72 9.27
C GLY A 260 14.71 -19.38 8.28
N ASN A 261 14.70 -20.72 8.25
CA ASN A 261 13.82 -21.51 7.36
C ASN A 261 12.39 -21.68 7.89
N THR A 262 12.13 -21.30 9.14
CA THR A 262 10.81 -21.38 9.76
C THR A 262 10.50 -20.08 10.51
N LEU A 263 9.21 -19.76 10.67
CA LEU A 263 8.78 -18.61 11.45
C LEU A 263 9.31 -18.67 12.89
N SER A 264 9.36 -19.86 13.50
CA SER A 264 9.94 -20.07 14.82
C SER A 264 11.43 -19.74 14.87
N SER A 265 12.23 -20.26 13.92
CA SER A 265 13.68 -19.96 13.88
C SER A 265 13.97 -18.47 13.66
N ARG A 266 13.14 -17.79 12.87
CA ARG A 266 13.24 -16.33 12.66
C ARG A 266 12.89 -15.57 13.93
N PHE A 267 11.82 -15.96 14.61
CA PHE A 267 11.42 -15.35 15.87
C PHE A 267 12.47 -15.56 16.97
N ASP A 268 12.97 -16.79 17.13
CA ASP A 268 14.02 -17.10 18.11
C ASP A 268 15.29 -16.27 17.86
N ALA A 269 15.70 -16.13 16.60
CA ALA A 269 16.83 -15.28 16.21
C ALA A 269 16.54 -13.78 16.45
N PHE A 270 15.33 -13.31 16.13
CA PHE A 270 14.90 -11.93 16.39
C PHE A 270 14.97 -11.57 17.88
N ARG A 271 14.62 -12.52 18.76
CA ARG A 271 14.74 -12.32 20.22
C ARG A 271 16.19 -12.27 20.71
N GLN A 272 17.16 -12.75 19.93
CA GLN A 272 18.59 -12.64 20.26
C GLN A 272 19.20 -11.31 19.85
N LEU A 273 18.50 -10.47 19.08
CA LEU A 273 18.92 -9.10 18.82
C LEU A 273 19.11 -8.35 20.14
N ASP A 274 19.87 -7.25 20.13
CA ASP A 274 19.85 -6.35 21.27
C ASP A 274 18.56 -5.53 21.32
N GLU A 275 18.36 -4.80 22.42
CA GLU A 275 17.16 -3.97 22.61
C GLU A 275 17.08 -2.83 21.58
N GLN A 276 18.23 -2.28 21.17
CA GLN A 276 18.28 -1.18 20.21
C GLN A 276 17.86 -1.65 18.81
N ALA A 277 18.39 -2.78 18.35
CA ALA A 277 18.04 -3.35 17.05
C ALA A 277 16.55 -3.71 16.97
N ARG A 278 15.94 -4.21 18.06
CA ARG A 278 14.47 -4.40 18.11
C ARG A 278 13.72 -3.06 18.06
N ALA A 279 14.19 -2.04 18.77
CA ALA A 279 13.59 -0.71 18.75
C ALA A 279 13.70 -0.04 17.37
N ASP A 280 14.81 -0.23 16.65
CA ASP A 280 15.02 0.29 15.30
C ASP A 280 14.03 -0.32 14.31
N TRP A 281 13.76 -1.63 14.44
CA TRP A 281 12.69 -2.28 13.68
C TRP A 281 11.31 -1.70 13.98
N LEU A 282 10.98 -1.48 15.26
CA LEU A 282 9.72 -0.84 15.65
C LEU A 282 9.60 0.57 15.05
N ALA A 283 10.65 1.37 15.15
CA ALA A 283 10.68 2.73 14.62
C ALA A 283 10.50 2.75 13.09
N HIS A 284 11.22 1.88 12.37
CA HIS A 284 11.10 1.75 10.92
C HIS A 284 9.69 1.37 10.48
N VAL A 285 9.12 0.34 11.11
CA VAL A 285 7.77 -0.15 10.82
C VAL A 285 6.71 0.92 11.14
N MET A 286 6.84 1.62 12.27
CA MET A 286 5.88 2.67 12.65
C MET A 286 5.96 3.84 11.67
N ALA A 287 7.16 4.27 11.27
CA ALA A 287 7.35 5.40 10.37
C ALA A 287 6.67 5.19 9.01
N GLN A 288 6.73 3.97 8.44
CA GLN A 288 6.12 3.69 7.14
C GLN A 288 4.59 3.68 7.14
N THR A 289 3.92 3.59 8.30
CA THR A 289 2.44 3.59 8.35
C THR A 289 1.84 4.99 8.40
N LEU A 290 2.65 6.05 8.50
CA LEU A 290 2.15 7.41 8.60
C LEU A 290 1.60 7.89 7.25
N GLU A 291 0.33 8.28 7.24
CA GLU A 291 -0.31 8.78 6.04
C GLU A 291 0.19 10.18 5.65
N PRO A 292 0.32 10.50 4.36
CA PRO A 292 0.68 11.84 3.92
C PRO A 292 -0.42 12.85 4.25
N THR A 293 -0.08 13.85 5.06
CA THR A 293 -1.01 14.92 5.50
C THR A 293 -0.47 16.29 5.14
N LEU A 294 -1.36 17.27 5.04
CA LEU A 294 -1.02 18.66 4.74
C LEU A 294 -2.06 19.60 5.36
N ASN A 295 -1.65 20.80 5.78
CA ASN A 295 -2.55 21.79 6.37
C ASN A 295 -3.37 22.55 5.34
N VAL A 296 -4.21 21.83 4.61
CA VAL A 296 -5.20 22.37 3.68
C VAL A 296 -6.58 21.94 4.13
N ASP A 297 -7.50 22.91 4.23
CA ASP A 297 -8.87 22.66 4.70
C ASP A 297 -9.67 21.76 3.74
N ASP A 298 -9.42 21.89 2.43
CA ASP A 298 -10.07 21.10 1.40
C ASP A 298 -9.32 19.80 1.08
N GLY A 299 -10.06 18.73 0.84
CA GLY A 299 -9.51 17.48 0.29
C GLY A 299 -9.00 16.46 1.33
N GLY A 300 -9.45 16.55 2.58
CA GLY A 300 -9.33 15.47 3.57
C GLY A 300 -7.91 15.15 4.03
N ARG A 301 -6.94 16.05 3.82
CA ARG A 301 -5.51 15.84 4.14
C ARG A 301 -5.07 16.48 5.45
N ARG A 302 -5.94 17.29 6.06
CA ARG A 302 -5.66 17.95 7.34
C ARG A 302 -5.72 16.94 8.47
N ASN A 303 -4.67 16.90 9.31
CA ASN A 303 -4.60 16.00 10.44
C ASN A 303 -3.92 16.70 11.62
N GLY A 304 -4.71 17.24 12.54
CA GLY A 304 -4.18 17.96 13.70
C GLY A 304 -3.39 17.08 14.68
N PHE A 305 -3.55 15.76 14.63
CA PHE A 305 -2.73 14.84 15.40
C PHE A 305 -1.31 14.75 14.83
N HIS A 306 -1.14 14.72 13.50
CA HIS A 306 0.20 14.79 12.89
C HIS A 306 0.91 16.11 13.21
N ASP A 307 0.19 17.23 13.23
CA ASP A 307 0.72 18.51 13.73
C ASP A 307 1.12 18.46 15.20
N HIS A 308 0.35 17.77 16.03
CA HIS A 308 0.71 17.56 17.42
C HIS A 308 1.99 16.75 17.57
N LEU A 309 2.14 15.66 16.81
CA LEU A 309 3.36 14.85 16.78
C LEU A 309 4.57 15.66 16.31
N GLY A 310 4.41 16.46 15.25
CA GLY A 310 5.48 17.33 14.75
C GLY A 310 5.97 18.33 15.80
N ARG A 311 5.06 18.88 16.61
CA ARG A 311 5.43 19.75 17.75
C ARG A 311 6.08 19.00 18.90
N LEU A 312 5.63 17.79 19.22
CA LEU A 312 6.24 16.96 20.27
C LEU A 312 7.68 16.55 19.91
N LEU A 313 7.93 16.32 18.62
CA LEU A 313 9.24 15.99 18.08
C LEU A 313 10.12 17.23 17.80
N ASP A 314 9.60 18.44 18.05
CA ASP A 314 10.27 19.72 17.78
C ASP A 314 10.79 19.82 16.33
N ILE A 315 9.97 19.39 15.36
CA ILE A 315 10.38 19.34 13.95
C ILE A 315 10.49 20.75 13.38
N ASP A 316 11.73 21.16 13.15
CA ASP A 316 12.03 22.34 12.33
C ASP A 316 11.96 21.97 10.84
N VAL A 317 10.76 22.03 10.25
CA VAL A 317 10.49 21.73 8.82
C VAL A 317 11.47 22.46 7.90
N ALA A 318 11.91 23.63 8.32
CA ALA A 318 12.83 24.50 7.64
C ALA A 318 14.17 23.77 7.33
N GLN A 319 14.65 22.92 8.23
CA GLN A 319 15.89 22.14 8.04
C GLN A 319 15.73 20.98 7.05
N TRP A 320 14.50 20.51 6.84
CA TRP A 320 14.20 19.33 6.03
C TRP A 320 13.69 19.70 4.64
N TRP A 321 12.99 20.83 4.52
CA TRP A 321 12.37 21.27 3.28
C TRP A 321 12.39 22.80 3.14
N ARG A 322 12.68 23.26 1.94
CA ARG A 322 12.73 24.68 1.57
C ARG A 322 11.92 24.93 0.30
N PRO A 323 11.11 26.00 0.25
CA PRO A 323 10.43 26.38 -0.97
C PRO A 323 11.46 26.90 -1.99
N ASP A 324 11.44 26.33 -3.18
CA ASP A 324 12.27 26.75 -4.30
C ASP A 324 11.42 26.97 -5.58
N ALA A 325 12.07 27.31 -6.68
CA ALA A 325 11.39 27.60 -7.94
C ALA A 325 10.74 26.36 -8.57
N GLN A 326 11.29 25.17 -8.36
CA GLN A 326 10.84 23.90 -8.95
C GLN A 326 9.75 23.22 -8.12
N ASN A 327 9.87 23.24 -6.78
CA ASN A 327 9.03 22.51 -5.85
C ASN A 327 7.78 23.30 -5.42
N PHE A 328 7.84 24.63 -5.36
CA PHE A 328 6.75 25.47 -4.83
C PHE A 328 6.52 26.74 -5.65
N PHE A 329 7.46 27.68 -5.69
CA PHE A 329 7.22 29.04 -6.21
C PHE A 329 6.86 29.07 -7.70
N GLY A 330 7.43 28.17 -8.52
CA GLY A 330 7.05 28.07 -9.94
C GLY A 330 5.64 27.52 -10.17
N ARG A 331 5.10 26.80 -9.19
CA ARG A 331 3.82 26.07 -9.27
C ARG A 331 2.64 26.87 -8.72
N VAL A 332 2.89 27.85 -7.85
CA VAL A 332 1.83 28.72 -7.30
C VAL A 332 1.50 29.92 -8.20
N LYS A 333 0.43 30.64 -7.86
CA LYS A 333 0.06 31.91 -8.54
C LYS A 333 0.99 33.04 -8.11
N LYS A 334 1.03 34.13 -8.91
CA LYS A 334 1.85 35.31 -8.59
C LYS A 334 1.48 35.94 -7.24
N ASP A 335 0.20 35.97 -6.91
CA ASP A 335 -0.28 36.61 -5.69
C ASP A 335 0.29 35.93 -4.43
N VAL A 336 0.33 34.60 -4.42
CA VAL A 336 0.95 33.79 -3.35
C VAL A 336 2.44 34.11 -3.18
N MET A 337 3.19 34.24 -4.27
CA MET A 337 4.61 34.63 -4.21
C MET A 337 4.78 36.04 -3.65
N LEU A 338 3.92 36.97 -4.05
CA LEU A 338 3.97 38.35 -3.57
C LEU A 338 3.55 38.46 -2.10
N GLU A 339 2.65 37.59 -1.62
CA GLU A 339 2.25 37.48 -0.20
C GLU A 339 3.42 36.96 0.63
N ALA A 340 4.10 35.91 0.18
CA ALA A 340 5.32 35.42 0.81
C ALA A 340 6.40 36.53 0.96
N LEU A 341 6.62 37.33 -0.10
CA LEU A 341 7.55 38.47 -0.02
C LEU A 341 7.09 39.57 0.94
N ASP A 342 5.78 39.75 1.10
CA ASP A 342 5.20 40.70 2.05
C ASP A 342 5.39 40.23 3.50
N GLU A 343 5.18 38.94 3.76
CA GLU A 343 5.44 38.35 5.08
C GLU A 343 6.92 38.39 5.48
N ILE A 344 7.81 38.12 4.52
CA ILE A 344 9.26 38.08 4.75
C ILE A 344 9.84 39.49 4.95
N GLY A 345 9.47 40.44 4.10
CA GLY A 345 10.15 41.75 4.00
C GLY A 345 9.22 42.95 3.86
N GLY A 346 7.92 42.76 4.05
CA GLY A 346 6.91 43.82 4.02
C GLY A 346 6.58 44.37 2.62
N PRO A 347 5.75 45.43 2.57
CA PRO A 347 5.22 45.97 1.32
C PRO A 347 6.30 46.56 0.41
N VAL A 348 7.45 46.94 0.97
CA VAL A 348 8.60 47.42 0.20
C VAL A 348 9.20 46.28 -0.62
N LEU A 349 9.39 45.10 -0.02
CA LEU A 349 9.95 43.94 -0.72
C LEU A 349 8.95 43.43 -1.77
N ARG A 350 7.68 43.28 -1.41
CA ARG A 350 6.59 42.97 -2.34
C ARG A 350 6.58 43.94 -3.54
N GLY A 351 6.64 45.24 -3.26
CA GLY A 351 6.60 46.30 -4.26
C GLY A 351 7.73 46.26 -5.28
N ARG A 352 8.93 45.76 -4.90
CA ARG A 352 10.07 45.60 -5.82
C ARG A 352 9.80 44.58 -6.93
N TYR A 353 8.98 43.57 -6.65
CA TYR A 353 8.75 42.45 -7.56
C TYR A 353 7.33 42.38 -8.13
N LYS A 354 6.46 43.36 -7.82
CA LYS A 354 5.04 43.36 -8.25
C LYS A 354 4.85 43.24 -9.77
N ASP A 355 5.74 43.86 -10.55
CA ASP A 355 5.67 43.90 -12.02
C ASP A 355 6.57 42.82 -12.66
N ALA A 356 7.22 41.97 -11.85
CA ALA A 356 8.10 40.92 -12.35
C ALA A 356 7.30 39.82 -13.10
N LYS A 357 7.97 39.17 -14.07
CA LYS A 357 7.41 37.99 -14.74
C LYS A 357 7.37 36.80 -13.76
N LYS A 358 6.47 35.84 -13.99
CA LYS A 358 6.22 34.73 -13.06
C LYS A 358 7.50 33.92 -12.76
N GLY A 359 8.25 33.56 -13.80
CA GLY A 359 9.49 32.79 -13.63
C GLY A 359 10.57 33.57 -12.88
N ASP A 360 10.77 34.84 -13.22
CA ASP A 360 11.74 35.71 -12.55
C ASP A 360 11.37 35.92 -11.07
N LEU A 361 10.08 36.10 -10.78
CA LEU A 361 9.57 36.19 -9.41
C LEU A 361 9.79 34.91 -8.62
N ALA A 362 9.51 33.74 -9.21
CA ALA A 362 9.74 32.45 -8.56
C ALA A 362 11.22 32.22 -8.22
N ASN A 363 12.12 32.52 -9.17
CA ASN A 363 13.56 32.45 -8.96
C ASN A 363 14.04 33.42 -7.89
N ALA A 364 13.49 34.64 -7.84
CA ALA A 364 13.81 35.62 -6.81
C ALA A 364 13.37 35.16 -5.41
N CYS A 365 12.16 34.58 -5.28
CA CYS A 365 11.68 34.02 -4.02
C CYS A 365 12.56 32.85 -3.55
N ALA A 366 12.92 31.95 -4.48
CA ALA A 366 13.81 30.82 -4.19
C ALA A 366 15.21 31.29 -3.75
N ALA A 367 15.80 32.26 -4.44
CA ALA A 367 17.10 32.83 -4.08
C ALA A 367 17.06 33.52 -2.70
N LEU A 368 15.95 34.17 -2.36
CA LEU A 368 15.75 34.78 -1.06
C LEU A 368 15.65 33.73 0.06
N CYS A 369 14.81 32.69 -0.13
CA CYS A 369 14.59 31.62 0.87
C CYS A 369 15.79 30.68 1.03
N SER A 370 16.73 30.68 0.08
CA SER A 370 18.03 30.00 0.17
C SER A 370 19.16 30.90 0.70
N GLY A 371 18.84 32.14 1.10
CA GLY A 371 19.80 33.08 1.69
C GLY A 371 20.70 33.81 0.70
N GLN A 372 20.52 33.61 -0.61
CA GLN A 372 21.31 34.25 -1.67
C GLN A 372 20.85 35.70 -2.00
N GLY A 373 19.78 36.18 -1.38
CA GLY A 373 19.28 37.55 -1.56
C GLY A 373 20.12 38.65 -0.90
N ILE A 374 20.27 39.78 -1.61
CA ILE A 374 20.82 41.03 -1.05
C ILE A 374 19.68 41.76 -0.31
N VAL A 375 19.49 41.41 0.95
CA VAL A 375 18.51 42.01 1.86
C VAL A 375 19.13 42.26 3.23
N GLU A 376 18.46 43.07 4.05
CA GLU A 376 18.83 43.29 5.45
C GLU A 376 18.89 41.99 6.23
N ALA A 377 19.73 41.94 7.27
CA ALA A 377 19.95 40.72 8.05
C ALA A 377 18.65 40.12 8.63
N GLU A 378 17.76 40.96 9.15
CA GLU A 378 16.46 40.52 9.69
C GLU A 378 15.56 39.90 8.61
N VAL A 379 15.56 40.47 7.40
CA VAL A 379 14.78 39.93 6.26
C VAL A 379 15.37 38.61 5.79
N ARG A 380 16.71 38.49 5.80
CA ARG A 380 17.39 37.22 5.48
C ARG A 380 17.03 36.13 6.48
N GLU A 381 17.03 36.43 7.78
CA GLU A 381 16.66 35.48 8.82
C GLU A 381 15.21 35.02 8.67
N LYS A 382 14.28 35.96 8.46
CA LYS A 382 12.87 35.63 8.17
C LYS A 382 12.74 34.77 6.93
N ALA A 383 13.43 35.10 5.84
CA ALA A 383 13.43 34.33 4.60
C ALA A 383 13.93 32.89 4.80
N LEU A 384 15.00 32.70 5.59
CA LEU A 384 15.53 31.39 5.90
C LEU A 384 14.57 30.58 6.78
N SER A 385 13.77 31.21 7.63
CA SER A 385 12.76 30.52 8.44
C SER A 385 11.41 30.36 7.74
N TRP A 386 11.18 31.04 6.61
CA TRP A 386 9.87 31.13 6.00
C TRP A 386 9.44 29.79 5.38
N LEU A 387 8.17 29.47 5.61
CA LEU A 387 7.49 28.28 5.10
C LEU A 387 6.03 28.64 4.75
N PRO A 388 5.45 28.03 3.70
CA PRO A 388 4.01 28.05 3.47
C PRO A 388 3.28 27.47 4.69
N ASP A 389 2.13 28.02 5.04
CA ASP A 389 1.36 27.56 6.20
C ASP A 389 0.96 26.09 6.08
N GLU A 390 0.71 25.61 4.86
CA GLU A 390 0.35 24.23 4.56
C GLU A 390 1.41 23.22 5.00
N MET A 391 2.69 23.60 4.98
CA MET A 391 3.84 22.74 5.31
C MET A 391 4.21 22.73 6.79
N ARG A 392 3.66 23.64 7.60
CA ARG A 392 4.01 23.76 9.02
C ARG A 392 3.26 22.73 9.84
N PHE A 393 3.85 22.22 10.92
CA PHE A 393 3.15 21.45 11.95
C PHE A 393 2.44 22.37 12.97
N GLY A 394 1.60 23.29 12.48
CA GLY A 394 0.99 24.38 13.27
C GLY A 394 -0.49 24.20 13.58
N ALA A 395 -1.20 23.26 12.95
CA ALA A 395 -2.62 23.10 13.21
C ALA A 395 -2.90 22.49 14.59
N ILE A 396 -4.01 22.91 15.18
CA ILE A 396 -4.51 22.35 16.43
C ILE A 396 -5.63 21.37 16.10
N GLU A 397 -5.49 20.15 16.60
CA GLU A 397 -6.51 19.11 16.53
C GLU A 397 -7.83 19.62 17.13
N LYS A 398 -8.92 19.38 16.39
CA LYS A 398 -10.26 19.75 16.83
C LYS A 398 -10.99 18.48 17.28
N PRO A 399 -11.86 18.56 18.30
CA PRO A 399 -12.70 17.43 18.68
C PRO A 399 -13.51 16.93 17.49
N GLU A 400 -13.69 15.61 17.40
CA GLU A 400 -14.63 15.01 16.44
C GLU A 400 -16.05 15.53 16.67
N SER A 401 -16.84 15.61 15.60
CA SER A 401 -18.25 16.05 15.69
C SER A 401 -19.14 15.07 16.47
N PHE A 402 -18.70 13.82 16.60
CA PHE A 402 -19.40 12.77 17.33
C PHE A 402 -18.50 12.24 18.44
N ARG A 403 -19.09 11.98 19.61
CA ARG A 403 -18.36 11.39 20.73
C ARG A 403 -18.12 9.91 20.45
N SER A 404 -16.85 9.51 20.42
CA SER A 404 -16.46 8.11 20.39
C SER A 404 -16.70 7.46 21.76
N TYR A 405 -17.42 6.34 21.79
CA TYR A 405 -17.66 5.55 23.01
C TYR A 405 -16.61 4.45 23.14
N SER A 406 -16.02 4.32 24.32
CA SER A 406 -15.07 3.25 24.65
C SER A 406 -15.68 2.26 25.63
N ALA A 407 -15.72 0.98 25.27
CA ALA A 407 -16.16 -0.09 26.18
C ALA A 407 -15.21 -0.31 27.38
N PHE A 408 -14.03 0.32 27.39
CA PHE A 408 -13.04 0.23 28.45
C PHE A 408 -13.14 1.36 29.48
N LEU A 409 -13.90 2.42 29.19
CA LEU A 409 -14.11 3.55 30.08
C LEU A 409 -15.56 3.49 30.56
N SER A 410 -15.78 3.26 31.86
CA SER A 410 -17.08 3.49 32.48
C SER A 410 -17.26 5.00 32.64
N ASP A 411 -18.15 5.61 31.87
CA ASP A 411 -18.56 6.99 32.12
C ASP A 411 -19.25 7.01 33.50
N GLU A 412 -18.56 7.53 34.52
CA GLU A 412 -19.15 7.75 35.86
C GLU A 412 -20.18 8.90 35.87
N ASP A 413 -20.34 9.62 34.75
CA ASP A 413 -21.21 10.80 34.60
C ASP A 413 -22.54 10.55 33.86
N ASP A 414 -22.96 9.29 33.66
CA ASP A 414 -24.33 8.96 33.20
C ASP A 414 -25.36 9.08 34.34
N SER A 415 -25.38 10.26 34.98
CA SER A 415 -26.50 10.73 35.79
C SER A 415 -26.95 12.12 35.36
N ASP A 416 -27.30 12.32 34.10
CA ASP A 416 -28.42 13.21 33.82
C ASP A 416 -29.22 12.79 32.59
N GLY A 417 -30.54 12.76 32.75
CA GLY A 417 -31.47 12.23 31.78
C GLY A 417 -31.58 13.13 30.56
N GLY A 418 -31.45 12.54 29.38
CA GLY A 418 -31.83 13.14 28.12
C GLY A 418 -32.33 12.06 27.18
N ALA A 419 -33.59 11.67 27.34
CA ALA A 419 -34.29 10.93 26.29
C ALA A 419 -34.21 11.75 25.00
N GLY A 420 -33.40 11.29 24.04
CA GLY A 420 -33.40 11.85 22.70
C GLY A 420 -34.76 11.60 22.07
N GLU A 421 -35.63 12.61 22.11
CA GLU A 421 -36.78 12.68 21.21
C GLU A 421 -36.25 12.68 19.77
N ILE A 422 -36.52 11.60 19.06
CA ILE A 422 -36.52 11.58 17.61
C ILE A 422 -37.64 12.55 17.20
N ALA A 423 -37.27 13.75 16.77
CA ALA A 423 -38.21 14.68 16.16
C ALA A 423 -38.73 14.07 14.84
N PRO A 424 -40.05 13.88 14.67
CA PRO A 424 -40.59 13.56 13.35
C PRO A 424 -40.67 14.85 12.52
N ASP A 425 -40.19 14.76 11.28
CA ASP A 425 -40.46 15.74 10.23
C ASP A 425 -41.97 16.06 10.15
N GLY A 426 -42.29 17.34 10.26
CA GLY A 426 -43.64 17.87 10.20
C GLY A 426 -43.67 19.20 9.49
N ASP A 427 -43.65 19.14 8.16
CA ASP A 427 -44.04 20.21 7.25
C ASP A 427 -45.42 20.77 7.65
N ALA A 428 -45.48 22.04 8.03
CA ALA A 428 -46.71 22.80 8.17
C ALA A 428 -46.44 24.24 7.75
N GLY A 429 -46.78 24.51 6.48
CA GLY A 429 -46.63 25.79 5.82
C GLY A 429 -47.38 26.95 6.46
N ASP A 430 -46.88 28.13 6.06
CA ASP A 430 -47.37 29.48 6.36
C ASP A 430 -48.89 29.62 6.44
N PHE A 431 -49.34 30.20 7.56
CA PHE A 431 -50.64 30.83 7.67
C PHE A 431 -50.58 32.26 7.11
N GLU A 432 -51.03 32.42 5.87
CA GLU A 432 -51.49 33.69 5.33
C GLU A 432 -53.03 33.73 5.40
N GLN A 433 -53.60 34.47 6.38
CA GLN A 433 -54.80 35.32 6.18
C GLN A 433 -55.27 36.05 7.45
N ALA A 434 -55.40 37.37 7.29
CA ALA A 434 -56.44 38.26 7.80
C ALA A 434 -56.55 38.55 9.32
N ALA A 435 -55.98 39.67 9.75
CA ALA A 435 -56.72 40.92 10.10
C ALA A 435 -55.77 42.00 10.62
#